data_AF-A0A920W519-F1
#
_entry.id   AF-A0A920W519-F1
#
_cell.length_a   1.000
_cell.length_b   1.000
_cell.length_c   1.000
_cell.angle_alpha   90.00
_cell.angle_beta   90.00
_cell.angle_gamma   90.00
#
_symmetry.space_group_name_H-M   'P 1'
#
loop_
_entity.id
_entity.type
_entity.pdbx_description
1 polymer ?
#
loop_
_entity_poly.entity_id
_entity_poly.type
_entity_poly.pdbx_seq_one_letter_code
_entity_poly.pdbx_strand_id
1 'polypeptide(L)' 'MLDCWKALYRAARVSNEDRIFFPFSFGPFLGFWTGFDAATQIGAHTIPSGGMTSHSRLTLIDTVQPTVVSLHTNIRPSLT' A
#
# COMPACT_ATOMS: atom_id res chain seq x y z
N MET A 1 15.80 1.77 -6.98
CA MET A 1 14.41 2.27 -6.80
C MET A 1 13.66 1.47 -5.73
N LEU A 2 13.72 0.14 -5.77
CA LEU A 2 13.14 -0.73 -4.74
C LEU A 2 13.72 -0.49 -3.34
N ASP A 3 15.04 -0.27 -3.21
CA ASP A 3 15.64 -0.01 -1.88
C ASP A 3 15.16 1.30 -1.25
N CYS A 4 14.83 2.30 -2.06
CA CYS A 4 14.22 3.54 -1.58
C CYS A 4 12.83 3.26 -1.00
N TRP A 5 12.01 2.48 -1.70
CA TRP A 5 10.71 2.03 -1.19
C TRP A 5 10.84 1.19 0.08
N LYS A 6 11.79 0.24 0.13
CA LYS A 6 12.06 -0.55 1.34
C LYS A 6 12.48 0.33 2.51
N ALA A 7 13.28 1.37 2.27
CA ALA A 7 13.64 2.35 3.29
C ALA A 7 12.41 3.14 3.79
N LEU A 8 11.52 3.56 2.88
CA LEU A 8 10.25 4.21 3.24
C LEU A 8 9.35 3.31 4.07
N TYR A 9 9.17 2.04 3.68
CA TYR A 9 8.39 1.08 4.45
C TYR A 9 8.97 0.88 5.85
N ARG A 10 10.29 0.73 5.98
CA ARG A 10 10.95 0.65 7.30
C ARG A 10 10.77 1.92 8.13
N ALA A 11 10.89 3.09 7.52
CA ALA A 11 10.67 4.37 8.20
C ALA A 11 9.21 4.53 8.67
N ALA A 12 8.26 4.01 7.88
CA ALA A 12 6.84 3.92 8.23
C ALA A 12 6.51 2.76 9.17
N ARG A 13 7.52 1.99 9.62
CA ARG A 13 7.38 0.81 10.50
C ARG A 13 6.51 -0.31 9.92
N VAL A 14 6.46 -0.40 8.60
CA VAL A 14 5.78 -1.48 7.88
C VAL A 14 6.65 -2.73 7.91
N SER A 15 6.05 -3.87 8.25
CA SER A 15 6.70 -5.17 8.37
C SER A 15 5.96 -6.25 7.58
N ASN A 16 6.41 -7.50 7.68
CA ASN A 16 5.74 -8.65 7.07
C ASN A 16 4.40 -9.00 7.74
N GLU A 17 4.10 -8.43 8.91
CA GLU A 17 2.80 -8.57 9.58
C GLU A 17 1.74 -7.64 8.97
N ASP A 18 2.14 -6.68 8.14
CA ASP A 18 1.24 -5.70 7.56
C ASP A 18 0.50 -6.20 6.32
N ARG A 19 -0.75 -5.75 6.22
CA ARG A 19 -1.64 -5.93 5.06
C ARG A 19 -1.78 -4.58 4.37
N ILE A 20 -1.13 -4.42 3.23
CA ILE A 20 -1.04 -3.14 2.52
C ILE A 20 -2.07 -3.12 1.39
N PHE A 21 -3.05 -2.23 1.52
CA PHE A 21 -4.09 -2.01 0.53
C PHE A 21 -3.66 -0.98 -0.51
N PHE A 22 -3.77 -1.32 -1.80
CA PHE A 22 -3.44 -0.45 -2.93
C PHE A 22 -4.72 -0.03 -3.70
N PRO A 23 -5.40 1.05 -3.28
CA PRO A 23 -6.72 1.46 -3.80
C PRO A 23 -6.72 2.24 -5.12
N PHE A 24 -5.63 2.18 -5.89
CA PHE A 24 -5.44 2.99 -7.09
C PHE A 24 -5.19 2.13 -8.33
N SER A 25 -5.60 2.62 -9.49
CA SER A 25 -5.59 1.86 -10.75
C SER A 25 -4.18 1.44 -11.17
N PHE A 26 -4.08 0.23 -11.73
CA PHE A 26 -2.87 -0.37 -12.31
C PHE A 26 -2.45 0.29 -13.64
N GLY A 27 -2.31 1.61 -13.65
CA GLY A 27 -1.78 2.34 -14.80
C GLY A 27 -0.26 2.15 -14.96
N PRO A 28 0.34 2.64 -16.06
CA PRO A 28 1.79 2.62 -16.29
C PRO A 28 2.53 3.63 -15.40
N PHE A 29 2.27 3.59 -14.09
CA PHE A 29 2.91 4.46 -13.09
C PHE A 29 4.00 3.68 -12.36
N LEU A 30 5.26 4.03 -12.62
CA LEU A 30 6.42 3.31 -12.08
C LEU A 30 6.46 3.29 -10.54
N GLY A 31 5.97 4.35 -9.89
CA GLY A 31 5.90 4.42 -8.42
C GLY A 31 4.97 3.37 -7.81
N PHE A 32 3.89 3.00 -8.50
CA PHE A 32 3.00 1.91 -8.07
C PHE A 32 3.76 0.58 -8.05
N TRP A 33 4.29 0.19 -9.21
CA TRP A 33 4.89 -1.13 -9.39
C TRP A 33 6.11 -1.33 -8.50
N THR A 34 6.92 -0.28 -8.34
CA THR A 34 8.10 -0.35 -7.48
C THR A 34 7.77 -0.33 -5.99
N GLY A 35 6.69 0.34 -5.58
CA GLY A 35 6.18 0.25 -4.20
C GLY A 35 5.58 -1.13 -3.91
N PHE A 36 4.73 -1.64 -4.82
CA PHE A 36 4.10 -2.95 -4.70
C PHE A 36 5.12 -4.10 -4.69
N ASP A 37 6.12 -4.06 -5.57
CA ASP A 37 7.21 -5.04 -5.61
C ASP A 37 8.12 -4.93 -4.38
N ALA A 38 8.43 -3.72 -3.92
CA ALA A 38 9.17 -3.55 -2.67
C ALA A 38 8.40 -4.08 -1.45
N ALA A 39 7.09 -3.85 -1.38
CA ALA A 39 6.21 -4.34 -0.32
C ALA A 39 6.13 -5.87 -0.28
N THR A 40 5.99 -6.51 -1.44
CA THR A 40 6.03 -7.98 -1.54
C THR A 40 7.40 -8.52 -1.14
N GLN A 41 8.51 -7.87 -1.52
CA GLN A 41 9.86 -8.29 -1.15
C GLN A 41 10.19 -8.14 0.35
N ILE A 42 9.50 -7.27 1.10
CA ILE A 42 9.64 -7.21 2.57
C ILE A 42 8.72 -8.21 3.29
N GLY A 43 7.94 -8.99 2.55
CA GLY A 43 7.04 -10.02 3.09
C GLY A 43 5.67 -9.49 3.53
N ALA A 44 5.34 -8.22 3.26
CA ALA A 44 4.01 -7.69 3.56
C ALA A 44 2.96 -8.29 2.62
N HIS A 45 1.74 -8.47 3.13
CA HIS A 45 0.63 -8.95 2.32
C HIS A 45 0.06 -7.80 1.50
N THR A 46 0.33 -7.80 0.19
CA THR A 46 -0.13 -6.74 -0.72
C THR A 46 -1.50 -7.07 -1.31
N ILE A 47 -2.43 -6.14 -1.18
CA ILE A 47 -3.83 -6.30 -1.63
C ILE A 47 -4.09 -5.34 -2.81
N PRO A 48 -4.13 -5.88 -4.04
CA PRO A 48 -4.45 -5.09 -5.23
C PRO A 48 -5.95 -4.77 -5.28
N SER A 49 -6.33 -3.49 -5.26
CA SER A 49 -7.75 -3.07 -5.35
C SER A 49 -8.01 -1.95 -6.37
N GLY A 50 -7.05 -1.72 -7.26
CA GLY A 50 -7.20 -0.85 -8.42
C GLY A 50 -8.30 -1.32 -9.37
N GLY A 51 -9.06 -0.39 -9.96
CA GLY A 51 -10.16 -0.70 -10.89
C GLY A 51 -11.45 -1.19 -10.21
N MET A 52 -11.46 -1.43 -8.90
CA MET A 52 -12.67 -1.79 -8.16
C MET A 52 -13.57 -0.57 -7.91
N THR A 53 -14.89 -0.78 -7.90
CA THR A 53 -15.85 0.24 -7.46
C THR A 53 -15.64 0.61 -5.99
N SER A 54 -16.07 1.79 -5.57
CA SER A 54 -15.95 2.21 -4.16
C SER A 54 -16.65 1.24 -3.21
N HIS A 55 -17.81 0.72 -3.57
CA HIS A 55 -18.52 -0.27 -2.76
C HIS A 55 -17.72 -1.57 -2.61
N SER A 56 -17.18 -2.11 -3.71
CA SER A 56 -16.36 -3.32 -3.66
C SER A 56 -15.10 -3.15 -2.82
N ARG A 57 -14.50 -1.94 -2.85
CA ARG A 57 -13.34 -1.62 -2.00
C ARG A 57 -13.72 -1.61 -0.52
N LEU A 58 -14.87 -1.05 -0.15
CA LEU A 58 -15.35 -1.08 1.24
C LEU A 58 -15.59 -2.50 1.73
N THR A 59 -16.27 -3.33 0.93
CA THR A 59 -16.46 -4.76 1.25
C THR A 59 -15.14 -5.49 1.43
N LEU A 60 -14.16 -5.22 0.54
CA LEU A 60 -12.86 -5.85 0.63
C LEU A 60 -12.08 -5.37 1.86
N ILE A 61 -12.09 -4.08 2.18
CA ILE A 61 -11.48 -3.51 3.39
C ILE A 61 -12.04 -4.19 4.64
N ASP A 62 -13.35 -4.37 4.72
CA ASP A 62 -14.01 -5.04 5.85
C ASP A 62 -13.59 -6.51 5.96
N THR A 63 -13.40 -7.19 4.83
CA THR A 63 -12.98 -8.60 4.77
C THR A 63 -11.52 -8.79 5.17
N VAL A 64 -10.61 -7.98 4.63
CA VAL A 64 -9.15 -8.19 4.75
C VAL A 64 -8.51 -7.38 5.87
N GLN A 65 -9.24 -6.41 6.44
CA GLN A 65 -8.79 -5.56 7.56
C GLN A 65 -7.36 -5.03 7.34
N PRO A 66 -7.12 -4.22 6.29
CA PRO A 66 -5.77 -3.76 5.96
C PRO A 66 -5.20 -2.90 7.09
N THR A 67 -3.92 -3.07 7.37
CA THR A 67 -3.21 -2.29 8.41
C THR A 67 -2.58 -1.02 7.83
N VAL A 68 -2.32 -1.01 6.52
CA VAL A 68 -1.73 0.12 5.79
C VAL A 68 -2.56 0.38 4.53
N VAL A 69 -2.85 1.65 4.25
CA VAL A 69 -3.46 2.08 2.99
C VAL A 69 -2.46 2.94 2.23
N SER A 70 -2.03 2.46 1.07
CA SER A 70 -1.06 3.16 0.24
C SER A 70 -1.78 4.23 -0.58
N LEU A 71 -1.73 5.47 -0.13
CA LEU A 71 -2.39 6.62 -0.76
C LEU A 71 -1.36 7.47 -1.52
N HIS A 72 -1.76 8.05 -2.65
CA HIS A 72 -0.89 8.95 -3.42
C HIS A 72 -0.74 10.34 -2.77
N THR A 73 -1.61 10.69 -1.82
CA THR A 73 -1.64 12.00 -1.18
C THR A 73 -0.70 12.06 0.03
N ASN A 74 0.05 13.15 0.15
CA ASN A 74 0.93 13.46 1.27
C ASN A 74 0.12 13.55 2.57
N ILE A 75 0.06 12.46 3.36
CA ILE A 75 -0.45 12.50 4.72
C ILE A 75 0.62 13.22 5.54
N ARG A 76 0.39 14.52 5.82
CA ARG A 76 1.15 15.19 6.87
C ARG A 76 0.95 14.41 8.16
N PRO A 77 2.01 13.90 8.81
CA PRO A 77 1.86 13.32 10.13
C PRO A 77 1.37 14.45 11.04
N SER A 78 0.20 14.27 11.63
CA SER A 78 -0.30 15.14 12.69
C SER A 78 0.60 14.93 13.91
N LEU A 79 1.72 15.65 13.94
CA LEU A 79 2.48 15.87 15.17
C LEU A 79 1.63 16.79 16.05
N THR A 80 1.04 16.21 17.10
CA THR A 80 0.72 16.93 18.34
C THR A 80 1.96 17.59 18.91
#